data_AF-A0A537KLA0-F1
#
_entry.id   AF-A0A537KLA0-F1
#
_cell.length_a   1.000
_cell.length_b   1.000
_cell.length_c   1.000
_cell.angle_alpha   90.00
_cell.angle_beta   90.00
_cell.angle_gamma   90.00
#
_symmetry.space_group_name_H-M   'P 1'
#
loop_
_entity.id
_entity.type
_entity.pdbx_description
1 polymer ?
#
loop_
_entity_poly.entity_id
_entity_poly.type
_entity_poly.pdbx_seq_one_letter_code
_entity_poly.pdbx_strand_id
1 'polypeptide(L)' 'MKPLHFLRWPLILLLTGYLAFLVGSFSKMRHWPLSEGFIVVGYLTIIIAIVWTIIKFIFLKPPEDDYD' A
#
# COMPACT_ATOMS: atom_id res chain seq x y z
N MET A 1 -18.24 -2.22 13.81
CA MET A 1 -17.43 -3.29 13.15
C MET A 1 -16.10 -2.72 12.64
N LYS A 2 -15.10 -2.78 13.52
CA LYS A 2 -13.65 -2.88 13.28
C LYS A 2 -13.04 -1.88 12.27
N PRO A 3 -12.42 -0.76 12.71
CA PRO A 3 -11.61 0.15 11.88
C PRO A 3 -10.62 -0.56 10.93
N LEU A 4 -10.23 -1.80 11.25
CA LEU A 4 -9.49 -2.69 10.36
C LEU A 4 -10.15 -2.86 8.97
N HIS A 5 -11.48 -2.97 8.90
CA HIS A 5 -12.22 -3.10 7.63
C HIS A 5 -12.20 -1.81 6.81
N PHE A 6 -12.15 -0.67 7.48
CA PHE A 6 -11.99 0.64 6.86
C PHE A 6 -10.58 0.78 6.26
N LEU A 7 -9.55 0.27 6.94
CA LEU A 7 -8.17 0.34 6.46
C LEU A 7 -7.74 -0.81 5.53
N ARG A 8 -8.55 -1.88 5.38
CA ARG A 8 -8.21 -3.07 4.60
C ARG A 8 -7.66 -2.79 3.20
N TRP A 9 -8.40 -2.03 2.40
CA TRP A 9 -8.03 -1.74 1.01
C TRP A 9 -6.69 -0.99 0.87
N PRO A 10 -6.50 0.15 1.56
CA PRO A 10 -5.20 0.81 1.53
C PRO A 10 -4.08 -0.08 2.06
N LEU A 11 -4.33 -0.89 3.10
CA LEU A 11 -3.33 -1.79 3.65
C LEU A 11 -2.93 -2.90 2.66
N ILE A 12 -3.89 -3.45 1.91
CA ILE A 12 -3.65 -4.43 0.85
C ILE A 12 -2.79 -3.81 -0.25
N LEU A 13 -3.10 -2.59 -0.70
CA LEU A 13 -2.31 -1.88 -1.70
C LEU A 13 -0.89 -1.58 -1.22
N LEU A 14 -0.74 -1.25 0.06
CA LEU A 14 0.57 -1.00 0.67
C LEU A 14 1.39 -2.30 0.72
N LEU A 15 0.78 -3.41 1.12
CA LEU A 15 1.42 -4.73 1.14
C LEU A 15 1.81 -5.21 -0.27
N THR A 16 0.94 -5.05 -1.27
CA THR A 16 1.25 -5.45 -2.65
C THR A 16 2.34 -4.59 -3.25
N GLY A 17 2.32 -3.27 -3.02
CA GLY A 17 3.39 -2.36 -3.42
C GLY A 17 4.72 -2.72 -2.77
N TYR A 18 4.72 -3.06 -1.48
CA TYR A 18 5.90 -3.53 -0.77
C TYR A 18 6.42 -4.87 -1.30
N LEU A 19 5.53 -5.81 -1.64
CA LEU A 19 5.91 -7.09 -2.24
C LEU A 19 6.56 -6.87 -3.62
N ALA A 20 5.99 -6.01 -4.45
CA ALA A 20 6.54 -5.66 -5.76
C ALA A 20 7.93 -5.01 -5.63
N PHE A 21 8.10 -4.13 -4.63
CA PHE A 21 9.39 -3.55 -4.30
C PHE A 21 10.41 -4.62 -3.90
N LEU A 22 10.06 -5.54 -2.98
CA LEU A 22 10.94 -6.64 -2.58
C LEU A 22 11.34 -7.52 -3.77
N VAL A 23 10.37 -7.93 -4.59
CA VAL A 23 10.62 -8.73 -5.80
C VAL A 23 11.54 -7.98 -6.76
N GLY A 24 11.32 -6.67 -6.95
CA GLY A 24 12.19 -5.82 -7.75
C GLY A 24 13.61 -5.73 -7.20
N SER A 25 13.76 -5.56 -5.88
CA SER A 25 15.06 -5.54 -5.19
C SER A 25 15.82 -6.86 -5.34
N PHE A 26 15.16 -8.00 -5.13
CA PHE A 26 15.77 -9.32 -5.35
C PHE A 26 16.14 -9.55 -6.83
N SER A 27 15.28 -9.11 -7.75
CA SER A 27 15.56 -9.17 -9.19
C SER A 27 16.76 -8.31 -9.57
N LYS A 28 16.94 -7.15 -8.93
CA LYS A 28 18.09 -6.26 -9.13
C LYS A 28 19.39 -6.93 -8.71
N MET A 29 19.38 -7.66 -7.59
CA MET A 29 20.54 -8.44 -7.14
C MET A 29 20.94 -9.53 -8.14
N ARG A 30 20.00 -10.03 -8.96
CA ARG A 30 20.26 -11.00 -10.02
C ARG A 30 20.47 -10.37 -11.41
N HIS A 31 20.66 -9.05 -11.49
CA HIS A 31 20.83 -8.31 -12.75
C HIS A 31 19.72 -8.53 -13.79
N TRP A 32 18.49 -8.78 -13.34
CA TRP A 32 17.36 -8.90 -14.26
C TRP A 32 16.98 -7.54 -14.86
N PRO A 33 16.80 -7.43 -16.19
CA PRO A 33 16.59 -6.16 -16.87
C PRO A 33 15.30 -5.43 -16.47
N LEU A 34 14.31 -6.17 -15.94
CA LEU A 34 13.02 -5.61 -15.51
C LEU A 34 13.02 -5.15 -14.04
N SER A 35 14.12 -5.33 -13.30
CA SER A 35 14.14 -5.07 -11.85
C SER A 35 13.82 -3.63 -11.48
N GLU A 36 14.28 -2.67 -12.28
CA GLU A 36 14.02 -1.25 -12.03
C GLU A 36 12.54 -0.92 -12.23
N GLY A 37 11.90 -1.51 -13.24
CA GLY A 37 10.46 -1.37 -13.47
C GLY A 37 9.63 -1.86 -12.28
N PHE A 38 9.98 -3.02 -11.71
CA PHE A 38 9.28 -3.54 -10.52
C PHE A 38 9.46 -2.64 -9.28
N ILE A 39 10.66 -2.10 -9.08
CA ILE A 39 10.93 -1.18 -7.96
C ILE A 39 10.09 0.10 -8.12
N VAL A 40 10.06 0.70 -9.31
CA VAL A 40 9.30 1.92 -9.59
C VAL A 40 7.80 1.69 -9.43
N VAL A 41 7.28 0.59 -9.97
CA VAL A 41 5.86 0.23 -9.83
C VAL A 41 5.49 -0.02 -8.37
N GLY A 42 6.35 -0.73 -7.61
CA GLY A 42 6.16 -0.92 -6.18
C GLY A 42 6.08 0.41 -5.42
N TYR A 43 6.99 1.34 -5.72
CA TYR A 43 7.02 2.66 -5.09
C TYR A 43 5.77 3.50 -5.41
N LEU A 44 5.34 3.52 -6.68
CA LEU A 44 4.11 4.20 -7.10
C LEU A 44 2.88 3.62 -6.41
N THR A 45 2.79 2.30 -6.29
CA THR A 45 1.68 1.62 -5.62
C THR A 45 1.61 2.00 -4.15
N ILE A 46 2.76 2.07 -3.46
CA ILE A 46 2.84 2.52 -2.06
C ILE A 46 2.37 3.97 -1.91
N ILE A 47 2.81 4.87 -2.79
CA ILE A 47 2.39 6.28 -2.77
C ILE A 47 0.87 6.39 -2.93
N ILE A 48 0.29 5.67 -3.90
CA ILE A 48 -1.16 5.64 -4.12
C ILE A 48 -1.89 5.13 -2.88
N ALA A 49 -1.39 4.06 -2.24
CA ALA A 49 -1.98 3.52 -1.02
C ALA A 49 -1.96 4.54 0.13
N ILE A 50 -0.87 5.28 0.30
CA ILE A 50 -0.75 6.34 1.32
C ILE A 50 -1.73 7.48 1.04
N VAL A 51 -1.77 7.98 -0.19
CA VAL A 51 -2.71 9.05 -0.60
C VAL A 51 -4.16 8.60 -0.37
N TRP A 52 -4.50 7.37 -0.76
CA TRP A 52 -5.82 6.81 -0.53
C TRP A 52 -6.16 6.72 0.96
N THR A 53 -5.19 6.32 1.79
CA THR A 53 -5.34 6.27 3.25
C THR A 53 -5.66 7.65 3.82
N ILE A 54 -4.89 8.67 3.41
CA ILE A 54 -5.07 10.06 3.85
C ILE A 54 -6.45 10.57 3.45
N ILE A 55 -6.86 10.36 2.19
CA ILE A 55 -8.20 10.74 1.70
C ILE A 55 -9.27 10.06 2.56
N LYS A 56 -9.11 8.77 2.87
CA LYS A 56 -10.07 8.04 3.70
C LYS A 56 -10.17 8.63 5.11
N PHE A 57 -9.05 8.94 5.75
CA PHE A 57 -9.06 9.53 7.09
C PHE A 57 -9.65 10.94 7.13
N ILE A 58 -9.35 11.78 6.13
CA ILE A 58 -9.82 13.17 6.08
C ILE A 58 -11.29 13.25 5.68
N PHE A 59 -11.70 12.55 4.62
CA PHE A 59 -13.03 12.72 4.03
C PHE A 59 -14.09 11.77 4.58
N LEU A 60 -13.72 10.53 4.88
CA LEU A 60 -14.70 9.51 5.27
C LEU A 60 -14.89 9.40 6.78
N LYS A 61 -13.99 10.02 7.58
CA LYS A 61 -13.87 9.95 9.05
C LYS A 61 -13.83 8.49 9.55
N PRO A 62 -12.86 8.07 10.37
CA PRO A 62 -12.89 6.70 10.90
C PRO A 62 -14.23 6.51 11.65
N PRO A 63 -14.92 5.36 11.46
CA PRO A 63 -16.15 5.10 12.20
C PRO A 63 -15.83 5.22 13.69
N GLU A 64 -16.49 6.17 14.36
CA GLU A 64 -16.41 6.32 15.82
C GLU A 64 -16.87 4.98 16.40
N ASP A 65 -16.02 4.36 17.22
CA ASP A 65 -16.42 3.16 17.95
C ASP A 65 -17.45 3.62 19.00
N ASP A 66 -18.74 3.49 18.67
CA ASP A 66 -19.83 3.57 19.62
C ASP A 66 -19.65 2.42 20.65
N TYR A 67 -18.84 2.67 21.67
CA TYR A 67 -18.81 1.90 22.90
C TYR A 67 -19.83 2.52 23.85
N ASP A 68 -21.07 2.01 23.78
CA ASP A 68 -22.02 2.03 24.91
C ASP A 68 -21.68 0.89 25.89
#